data_AF-A0A2U2HKC8-F1
#
_entry.id   AF-A0A2U2HKC8-F1
#
_cell.length_a   1.000
_cell.length_b   1.000
_cell.length_c   1.000
_cell.angle_alpha   90.00
_cell.angle_beta   90.00
_cell.angle_gamma   90.00
#
_symmetry.space_group_name_H-M   'P 1'
#
loop_
_entity.id
_entity.type
_entity.pdbx_description
1 polymer ?
#
loop_
_entity_poly.entity_id
_entity_poly.type
_entity_poly.pdbx_seq_one_letter_code
_entity_poly.pdbx_strand_id
1 'polypeptide(L)'
;MFIELFDGAWLERLHKQAAGLSQGANLYLLIDGVFVPGLYRKIRSTMERTDALSLLFEALPGCTDATRDVSPFLISFRTATGLLKKVLAKCSGWPMVSAIETPETLAGLANRLAAWCIVENDNQRFNFRFPDTRRL
;
A
#
# COMPACT_ATOMS: atom_id res chain seq x y z
N MET A 1 -14.94 14.54 12.41
CA MET A 1 -14.44 13.43 11.57
C MET A 1 -13.16 12.92 12.22
N PHE A 2 -13.23 11.86 13.01
CA PHE A 2 -12.07 11.35 13.73
C PHE A 2 -11.39 10.31 12.85
N ILE A 3 -10.32 10.71 12.20
CA ILE A 3 -9.45 9.76 11.51
C ILE A 3 -8.76 8.95 12.59
N GLU A 4 -9.02 7.63 12.65
CA GLU A 4 -8.38 6.79 13.66
C GLU A 4 -6.85 6.93 13.56
N LEU A 5 -6.26 7.28 14.69
CA LEU A 5 -4.82 7.33 14.84
C LEU A 5 -4.28 5.91 14.73
N PHE A 6 -3.03 5.82 14.31
CA PHE A 6 -2.33 4.55 14.30
C PHE A 6 -2.23 3.98 15.73
N ASP A 7 -3.02 2.95 16.03
CA ASP A 7 -2.98 2.22 17.30
C ASP A 7 -1.75 1.29 17.34
N GLY A 8 -0.95 1.41 18.40
CA GLY A 8 0.20 0.54 18.65
C GLY A 8 -0.17 -0.94 18.70
N ALA A 9 -1.39 -1.29 19.15
CA ALA A 9 -1.84 -2.68 19.17
C ALA A 9 -2.14 -3.24 17.76
N TRP A 10 -2.30 -2.40 16.72
CA TRP A 10 -2.42 -2.88 15.35
C TRP A 10 -1.13 -3.49 14.83
N LEU A 11 0.02 -2.90 15.17
CA LEU A 11 1.33 -3.47 14.80
C LEU A 11 1.54 -4.86 15.42
N GLU A 12 1.17 -5.02 16.70
CA GLU A 12 1.22 -6.31 17.39
C GLU A 12 0.29 -7.35 16.72
N ARG A 13 -0.92 -6.94 16.32
CA ARG A 13 -1.83 -7.80 15.55
C ARG A 13 -1.23 -8.22 14.22
N LEU A 14 -0.59 -7.32 13.49
CA LEU A 14 0.08 -7.65 12.23
C LEU A 14 1.26 -8.61 12.44
N HIS A 15 2.06 -8.42 13.50
CA HIS A 15 3.13 -9.35 13.84
C HIS A 15 2.59 -10.74 14.15
N LYS A 16 1.51 -10.84 14.94
CA LYS A 16 0.84 -12.11 15.23
C LYS A 16 0.28 -12.77 13.96
N GLN A 17 -0.36 -11.99 13.09
CA GLN A 17 -0.87 -12.50 11.81
C GLN A 17 0.26 -13.02 10.92
N ALA A 18 1.34 -12.25 10.77
CA ALA A 18 2.51 -12.62 9.97
C ALA A 18 3.17 -13.91 10.47
N ALA A 19 3.20 -14.13 11.79
CA ALA A 19 3.72 -15.35 12.40
C ALA A 19 2.81 -16.56 12.20
N GLY A 20 1.49 -16.34 12.06
CA GLY A 20 0.47 -17.38 11.88
C GLY A 20 0.12 -17.70 10.42
N LEU A 21 0.82 -17.12 9.44
CA LEU A 21 0.53 -17.36 8.02
C LEU A 21 0.68 -18.83 7.66
N SER A 22 -0.27 -19.33 6.88
CA SER A 22 -0.16 -20.66 6.28
C SER A 22 1.02 -20.75 5.30
N GLN A 23 1.52 -21.96 5.05
CA GLN A 23 2.63 -22.16 4.12
C GLN A 23 2.24 -21.66 2.72
N GLY A 24 3.04 -20.75 2.17
CA GLY A 24 2.78 -20.12 0.87
C GLY A 24 1.94 -18.84 0.92
N ALA A 25 1.38 -18.47 2.07
CA ALA A 25 0.70 -17.19 2.25
C ALA A 25 1.69 -16.04 2.51
N ASN A 26 1.33 -14.85 2.04
CA ASN A 26 2.05 -13.62 2.21
C ASN A 26 1.17 -12.58 2.89
N LEU A 27 1.79 -11.70 3.68
CA LEU A 27 1.14 -10.51 4.23
C LEU A 27 1.74 -9.26 3.59
N TYR A 28 0.89 -8.50 2.89
CA TYR A 28 1.24 -7.22 2.29
C TYR A 28 0.47 -6.09 2.94
N LEU A 29 1.07 -4.90 2.91
CA LEU A 29 0.37 -3.67 3.26
C LEU A 29 0.13 -2.87 2.00
N LEU A 30 -1.14 -2.54 1.76
CA LEU A 30 -1.56 -1.57 0.77
C LEU A 30 -1.60 -0.20 1.43
N ILE A 31 -0.84 0.75 0.91
CA ILE A 31 -0.77 2.12 1.41
C ILE A 31 -1.25 3.05 0.30
N ASP A 32 -2.27 3.87 0.60
CA ASP A 32 -2.72 4.95 -0.27
C ASP A 32 -2.45 6.30 0.39
N GLY A 33 -1.40 6.96 -0.09
CA GLY A 33 -0.96 8.27 0.38
C GLY A 33 -1.15 9.37 -0.63
N VAL A 34 -2.32 9.42 -1.28
CA VAL A 34 -2.68 10.51 -2.22
C VAL A 34 -2.37 11.92 -1.68
N PHE A 35 -2.60 12.16 -0.39
CA PHE A 35 -2.36 13.46 0.25
C PHE A 35 -0.89 13.69 0.67
N VAL A 36 -0.01 12.72 0.45
CA VAL A 36 1.42 12.80 0.72
C VAL A 36 2.20 12.39 -0.54
N PRO A 37 2.23 13.24 -1.58
CA PRO A 37 2.96 12.95 -2.81
C PRO A 37 4.43 12.56 -2.54
N GLY A 38 4.90 11.52 -3.25
CA GLY A 38 6.25 10.99 -3.13
C GLY A 38 6.49 10.16 -1.87
N LEU A 39 5.45 9.80 -1.10
CA LEU A 39 5.57 8.96 0.09
C LEU A 39 6.32 7.65 -0.21
N TYR A 40 6.00 7.00 -1.33
CA TYR A 40 6.65 5.75 -1.72
C TYR A 40 8.18 5.92 -1.88
N ARG A 41 8.66 7.09 -2.35
CA ARG A 41 10.09 7.37 -2.51
C ARG A 41 10.79 7.45 -1.16
N LYS A 42 10.15 8.12 -0.20
CA LYS A 42 10.65 8.22 1.18
C LYS A 42 10.78 6.82 1.79
N ILE A 43 9.79 5.96 1.58
CA ILE A 43 9.82 4.57 2.07
C ILE A 43 10.89 3.77 1.32
N ARG A 44 10.90 3.80 0.00
CA ARG A 44 11.88 3.08 -0.82
C ARG A 44 13.32 3.46 -0.48
N SER A 45 13.60 4.75 -0.21
CA SER A 45 14.95 5.22 0.18
C SER A 45 15.49 4.62 1.48
N THR A 46 14.61 4.03 2.28
CA THR A 46 14.96 3.44 3.57
C THR A 46 15.01 1.91 3.51
N MET A 47 14.51 1.30 2.43
CA MET A 47 14.50 -0.15 2.25
C MET A 47 15.83 -0.64 1.67
N GLU A 48 16.33 -1.75 2.19
CA GLU A 48 17.52 -2.43 1.64
C GLU A 48 17.22 -3.15 0.32
N ARG A 49 15.96 -3.58 0.15
CA ARG A 49 15.48 -4.33 -1.02
C ARG A 49 14.43 -3.56 -1.78
N THR A 50 14.70 -3.28 -3.05
CA THR A 50 13.81 -2.51 -3.94
C THR A 50 12.64 -3.34 -4.47
N ASP A 51 12.76 -4.67 -4.49
CA ASP A 51 11.76 -5.61 -5.02
C ASP A 51 10.60 -5.89 -4.04
N ALA A 52 10.68 -5.34 -2.82
CA ALA A 52 9.64 -5.51 -1.81
C ALA A 52 8.55 -4.43 -1.87
N LEU A 53 8.55 -3.56 -2.89
CA LEU A 53 7.56 -2.50 -3.10
C LEU A 53 7.10 -2.44 -4.56
N SER A 54 5.78 -2.40 -4.77
CA SER A 54 5.17 -2.24 -6.10
C SER A 54 4.17 -1.09 -6.12
N LEU A 55 4.29 -0.20 -7.09
CA LEU A 55 3.31 0.87 -7.34
C LEU A 55 2.18 0.33 -8.20
N LEU A 56 0.92 0.64 -7.85
CA LEU A 56 -0.22 0.17 -8.63
C LEU A 56 -0.34 0.89 -9.98
N PHE A 57 0.02 2.17 -10.05
CA PHE A 57 -0.09 2.92 -11.31
C PHE A 57 1.07 2.63 -12.29
N GLU A 58 2.15 1.96 -11.87
CA GLU A 58 3.26 1.61 -12.78
C GLU A 58 2.82 0.68 -13.92
N ALA A 59 1.83 -0.17 -13.67
CA ALA A 59 1.28 -1.08 -14.67
C ALA A 59 0.26 -0.41 -15.62
N LEU A 60 -0.06 0.88 -15.42
CA LEU A 60 -1.16 1.55 -16.12
C LEU A 60 -0.68 2.51 -17.22
N PRO A 61 -1.46 2.69 -18.30
CA PRO A 61 -1.14 3.66 -19.34
C PRO A 61 -1.02 5.09 -18.80
N GLY A 62 -0.03 5.85 -19.28
CA GLY A 62 0.17 7.24 -18.87
C GLY A 62 0.85 7.40 -17.51
N CYS A 63 1.55 6.37 -17.03
CA CYS A 63 2.36 6.46 -15.81
C CYS A 63 3.55 7.42 -16.00
N THR A 64 3.40 8.65 -15.50
CA THR A 64 4.46 9.66 -15.36
C THR A 64 5.02 9.67 -13.93
N ASP A 65 6.13 10.37 -13.70
CA ASP A 65 6.66 10.54 -12.34
C ASP A 65 5.66 11.21 -11.39
N ALA A 66 4.87 12.17 -11.89
CA ALA A 66 3.80 12.78 -11.11
C ALA A 66 2.72 11.76 -10.70
N THR A 67 2.36 10.82 -11.60
CA THR A 67 1.40 9.76 -11.24
C THR A 67 1.99 8.74 -10.27
N ARG A 68 3.30 8.44 -10.37
CA ARG A 68 3.99 7.57 -9.41
C ARG A 68 3.97 8.16 -8.00
N ASP A 69 4.15 9.47 -7.88
CA ASP A 69 4.18 10.17 -6.60
C ASP A 69 2.86 10.07 -5.83
N VAL A 70 1.74 9.87 -6.53
CA VAL A 70 0.41 9.68 -5.92
C VAL A 70 -0.09 8.24 -6.05
N SER A 71 0.70 7.31 -6.56
CA SER A 71 0.28 5.92 -6.71
C SER A 71 0.11 5.26 -5.34
N PRO A 72 -1.00 4.54 -5.10
CA PRO A 72 -1.04 3.55 -4.05
C PRO A 72 0.06 2.52 -4.29
N PHE A 73 0.55 1.91 -3.22
CA PHE A 73 1.62 0.93 -3.33
C PHE A 73 1.50 -0.19 -2.31
N LEU A 74 1.99 -1.35 -2.70
CA LEU A 74 2.09 -2.52 -1.85
C LEU A 74 3.51 -2.63 -1.31
N ILE A 75 3.63 -3.05 -0.05
CA ILE A 75 4.90 -3.42 0.57
C ILE A 75 4.77 -4.77 1.29
N SER A 76 5.80 -5.62 1.18
CA SER A 76 5.88 -6.85 1.98
C SER A 76 6.03 -6.53 3.46
N PHE A 77 5.15 -7.06 4.31
CA PHE A 77 5.22 -6.82 5.76
C PHE A 77 6.55 -7.31 6.35
N ARG A 78 7.05 -8.47 5.89
CA ARG A 78 8.33 -9.05 6.36
C ARG A 78 9.49 -8.08 6.17
N THR A 79 9.62 -7.52 4.97
CA THR A 79 10.69 -6.56 4.62
C THR A 79 10.52 -5.22 5.30
N ALA A 80 9.29 -4.85 5.65
CA ALA A 80 9.01 -3.56 6.22
C ALA A 80 9.23 -3.49 7.73
N THR A 81 9.14 -4.59 8.48
CA THR A 81 9.07 -4.65 9.96
C THR A 81 9.83 -3.57 10.75
N GLY A 82 11.13 -3.36 10.51
CA GLY A 82 11.93 -2.35 11.24
C GLY A 82 11.64 -0.89 10.89
N LEU A 83 11.15 -0.65 9.67
CA LEU A 83 10.89 0.67 9.10
C LEU A 83 9.41 1.04 9.13
N LEU A 84 8.58 0.02 9.12
CA LEU A 84 7.14 0.09 9.06
C LEU A 84 6.58 0.81 10.26
N LYS A 85 7.15 0.65 11.47
CA LYS A 85 6.73 1.42 12.64
C LYS A 85 6.88 2.93 12.42
N LYS A 86 7.96 3.38 11.77
CA LYS A 86 8.19 4.81 11.44
C LYS A 86 7.27 5.29 10.31
N VAL A 87 7.01 4.43 9.33
CA VAL A 87 6.11 4.74 8.21
C VAL A 87 4.67 4.82 8.69
N LEU A 88 4.21 3.83 9.44
CA LEU A 88 2.87 3.75 9.99
C LEU A 88 2.57 4.83 11.03
N ALA A 89 3.57 5.25 11.82
CA ALA A 89 3.43 6.44 12.68
C ALA A 89 3.15 7.71 11.85
N LYS A 90 3.71 7.82 10.64
CA LYS A 90 3.39 8.89 9.70
C LYS A 90 2.04 8.71 9.00
N CYS A 91 1.39 7.55 9.17
CA CYS A 91 0.03 7.26 8.71
C CYS A 91 -1.07 7.66 9.70
N SER A 92 -0.68 8.21 10.85
CA SER A 92 -1.62 8.77 11.82
C SER A 92 -2.26 10.04 11.23
N GLY A 93 -3.57 10.00 10.95
CA GLY A 93 -4.30 11.07 10.25
C GLY A 93 -4.36 10.91 8.73
N TRP A 94 -3.29 10.50 8.05
CA TRP A 94 -3.18 10.19 6.60
C TRP A 94 -1.82 9.51 6.38
N PRO A 95 -1.54 8.52 5.48
CA PRO A 95 -2.35 7.75 4.50
C PRO A 95 -3.26 6.62 5.03
N MET A 96 -4.13 6.10 4.16
CA MET A 96 -4.87 4.84 4.38
C MET A 96 -3.90 3.66 4.34
N VAL A 97 -4.08 2.69 5.25
CA VAL A 97 -3.35 1.43 5.22
C VAL A 97 -4.31 0.25 5.37
N SER A 98 -4.18 -0.75 4.49
CA SER A 98 -4.88 -2.04 4.59
C SER A 98 -3.88 -3.19 4.64
N ALA A 99 -4.16 -4.21 5.43
CA ALA A 99 -3.37 -5.43 5.48
C ALA A 99 -4.07 -6.53 4.66
N ILE A 100 -3.33 -7.16 3.76
CA ILE A 100 -3.85 -8.15 2.81
C ILE A 100 -3.05 -9.44 2.99
N GLU A 101 -3.73 -10.49 3.40
CA GLU A 101 -3.23 -11.86 3.35
C GLU A 101 -3.61 -12.50 2.03
N THR A 102 -2.64 -13.06 1.31
CA THR A 102 -2.89 -13.71 0.02
C THR A 102 -1.76 -14.69 -0.31
N PRO A 103 -2.04 -15.81 -1.02
CA PRO A 103 -0.98 -16.64 -1.61
C PRO A 103 -0.29 -15.98 -2.82
N GLU A 104 -0.84 -14.87 -3.34
CA GLU A 104 -0.28 -14.19 -4.51
C GLU A 104 1.13 -13.63 -4.25
N THR A 105 1.95 -13.58 -5.31
CA THR A 105 3.19 -12.80 -5.30
C THR A 105 2.86 -11.30 -5.25
N LEU A 106 3.81 -10.48 -4.80
CA LEU A 106 3.65 -9.02 -4.77
C LEU A 106 3.25 -8.47 -6.14
N ALA A 107 3.91 -8.93 -7.21
CA ALA A 107 3.61 -8.52 -8.58
C ALA A 107 2.21 -8.98 -9.03
N GLY A 108 1.80 -10.20 -8.69
CA GLY A 108 0.46 -10.71 -9.00
C GLY A 108 -0.64 -9.89 -8.32
N LEU A 109 -0.48 -9.64 -7.01
CA LEU A 109 -1.40 -8.80 -6.26
C LEU A 109 -1.43 -7.36 -6.80
N ALA A 110 -0.27 -6.78 -7.12
CA ALA A 110 -0.18 -5.42 -7.67
C ALA A 110 -0.95 -5.30 -8.99
N ASN A 111 -0.75 -6.23 -9.92
CA ASN A 111 -1.45 -6.24 -11.20
C ASN A 111 -2.97 -6.39 -11.01
N ARG A 112 -3.40 -7.28 -10.12
CA ARG A 112 -4.83 -7.48 -9.83
C ARG A 112 -5.47 -6.23 -9.23
N LEU A 113 -4.80 -5.55 -8.30
CA LEU A 113 -5.32 -4.31 -7.70
C LEU A 113 -5.25 -3.12 -8.66
N ALA A 114 -4.21 -3.04 -9.49
CA ALA A 114 -4.05 -1.98 -10.49
C ALA A 114 -5.21 -1.93 -11.50
N ALA A 115 -5.77 -3.10 -11.87
CA ALA A 115 -6.92 -3.19 -12.77
C ALA A 115 -8.17 -2.44 -12.26
N TRP A 116 -8.26 -2.19 -10.96
CA TRP A 116 -9.36 -1.44 -10.34
C TRP A 116 -9.02 0.04 -10.15
N CYS A 117 -7.80 0.49 -10.48
CA CYS A 117 -7.34 1.85 -10.22
C CYS A 117 -7.61 2.82 -11.38
N ILE A 118 -7.73 2.31 -12.62
CA ILE A 118 -8.11 3.13 -13.76
C ILE A 118 -9.22 2.43 -14.54
N VAL A 119 -10.31 3.16 -14.74
CA VAL A 119 -11.38 2.77 -15.67
C VAL A 119 -11.36 3.78 -16.81
N GLU A 120 -11.27 3.29 -18.04
CA GLU A 120 -11.48 4.11 -19.23
C GLU A 120 -12.95 4.03 -19.65
N ASN A 121 -13.57 5.18 -19.87
CA ASN A 121 -14.90 5.29 -20.48
C ASN A 121 -14.91 6.52 -21.40
N ASP A 122 -15.39 6.38 -22.64
CA ASP A 122 -15.49 7.46 -23.63
C ASP A 122 -14.19 8.28 -23.83
N ASN A 123 -13.04 7.60 -23.97
CA ASN A 123 -11.69 8.19 -24.06
C ASN A 123 -11.27 9.03 -22.83
N GLN A 124 -12.02 8.96 -21.73
CA GLN A 124 -11.68 9.56 -20.45
C GLN A 124 -11.19 8.48 -19.49
N ARG A 125 -10.17 8.79 -18.69
CA ARG A 125 -9.64 7.89 -17.67
C ARG A 125 -10.02 8.39 -16.30
N PHE A 126 -10.68 7.54 -15.53
CA PHE A 126 -11.07 7.79 -14.15
C PHE A 126 -10.12 7.08 -13.22
N ASN A 127 -9.57 7.79 -12.25
CA ASN A 127 -8.74 7.19 -11.21
C ASN A 127 -9.62 6.77 -10.04
N PHE A 128 -9.75 5.47 -9.85
CA PHE A 128 -10.39 4.89 -8.67
C PHE A 128 -9.33 4.61 -7.63
N ARG A 129 -9.66 4.93 -6.39
CA ARG A 129 -8.80 4.68 -5.25
C ARG A 129 -9.47 3.72 -4.31
N PHE A 130 -8.66 2.95 -3.59
CA PHE A 130 -9.20 2.10 -2.55
C PHE A 130 -9.76 3.01 -1.45
N PRO A 131 -11.06 2.91 -1.15
CA PRO A 131 -11.68 3.80 -0.19
C PRO A 131 -10.97 3.62 1.15
N ASP A 132 -10.73 4.74 1.82
CA ASP A 132 -10.38 4.72 3.22
C ASP A 132 -11.58 4.17 4.00
N THR A 133 -11.64 2.85 4.17
CA THR A 133 -12.76 2.16 4.82
C THR A 133 -12.75 2.33 6.33
N ARG A 134 -11.95 3.27 6.88
CA ARG A 134 -12.14 3.82 8.22
C ARG A 134 -13.54 4.44 8.27
N ARG A 135 -14.49 3.62 8.74
CA ARG A 135 -15.94 3.89 8.76
C ARG A 135 -16.23 5.30 9.26
N LEU A 136 -17.08 6.02 8.50
CA LEU A 136 -17.84 7.18 8.97
C LEU A 136 -18.70 6.80 10.18
#